data_AF-A0A2N7S6L5-F1
#
_entry.id   AF-A0A2N7S6L5-F1
#
_cell.length_a   1.000
_cell.length_b   1.000
_cell.length_c   1.000
_cell.angle_alpha   90.00
_cell.angle_beta   90.00
_cell.angle_gamma   90.00
#
_symmetry.space_group_name_H-M   'P 1'
#
loop_
_entity.id
_entity.type
_entity.pdbx_description
1 polymer ?
#
loop_
_entity_poly.entity_id
_entity_poly.type
_entity_poly.pdbx_seq_one_letter_code
_entity_poly.pdbx_strand_id
1 'polypeptide(L)'
;MTDLMAPLPRATIGETTFFVDEERPVALVRRKAMPDLFLTWPDLDAGLFAPQVSLCPAPDALWVLYESGHDGDDDDYTDLHGPSVVVAVRIGVDGSVGFVRTEGTSVVGATSAGLWTGTSLSEQIDDSYRGGELPTDWAMPTMLQIHWPGQSTRTLDVDRYVKAVREEDQGHVLFVNPSPPVAHHGSDMISYEYRCTALALGSADQLPEHVRFRDLVPQGWGTPVEPGRLGPGYDPFGPNHDSARIDLSAVAGTRWTRVTLSDAQKTQAVNALSDQFMDADSYWHAADGTTSPLAYGVNETHVDTIWNWPETIVQVTCRHPYFPAGRIRRSIRVFDDPGRIKFDRYEGIAFMEDLDTHALPDVREAKDGILEV
;
A
#
# COMPACT_ATOMS: atom_id res chain seq x y z
N MET A 1 -23.72 -14.99 16.49
CA MET A 1 -22.33 -14.50 16.61
C MET A 1 -22.36 -13.04 16.21
N THR A 2 -21.84 -12.12 17.02
CA THR A 2 -21.83 -10.69 16.68
C THR A 2 -20.76 -10.47 15.61
N ASP A 3 -21.12 -9.84 14.50
CA ASP A 3 -20.21 -9.48 13.42
C ASP A 3 -19.73 -8.04 13.61
N LEU A 4 -18.53 -7.86 14.18
CA LEU A 4 -18.02 -6.54 14.53
C LEU A 4 -17.12 -5.98 13.43
N MET A 5 -17.25 -4.69 13.15
CA MET A 5 -16.35 -3.92 12.29
C MET A 5 -14.90 -3.98 12.80
N ALA A 6 -13.94 -4.09 11.89
CA ALA A 6 -12.50 -3.91 12.13
C ALA A 6 -12.09 -2.59 11.45
N PRO A 7 -12.32 -1.44 12.09
CA PRO A 7 -12.18 -0.16 11.42
C PRO A 7 -10.71 0.26 11.31
N LEU A 8 -10.35 0.82 10.15
CA LEU A 8 -9.21 1.71 10.00
C LEU A 8 -9.34 2.91 10.97
N PRO A 9 -8.25 3.66 11.23
CA PRO A 9 -8.33 4.91 11.98
C PRO A 9 -9.47 5.81 11.45
N ARG A 10 -10.33 6.27 12.36
CA ARG A 10 -11.51 7.07 11.98
C ARG A 10 -11.06 8.37 11.31
N ALA A 11 -11.78 8.79 10.27
CA ALA A 11 -11.58 10.11 9.65
C ALA A 11 -12.69 11.07 10.08
N THR A 12 -12.36 12.35 10.30
CA THR A 12 -13.37 13.38 10.59
C THR A 12 -13.18 14.57 9.65
N ILE A 13 -14.25 14.97 8.98
CA ILE A 13 -14.29 16.11 8.05
C ILE A 13 -15.46 16.99 8.48
N GLY A 14 -15.16 18.19 8.99
CA GLY A 14 -16.16 19.05 9.60
C GLY A 14 -16.87 18.37 10.78
N GLU A 15 -18.21 18.29 10.73
CA GLU A 15 -19.04 17.58 11.73
C GLU A 15 -19.37 16.12 11.33
N THR A 16 -18.70 15.57 10.31
CA THR A 16 -18.92 14.20 9.82
C THR A 16 -17.76 13.30 10.20
N THR A 17 -18.06 12.15 10.81
CA THR A 17 -17.08 11.11 11.15
C THR A 17 -17.32 9.86 10.30
N PHE A 18 -16.24 9.28 9.80
CA PHE A 18 -16.23 8.09 8.97
C PHE A 18 -15.49 6.96 9.68
N PHE A 19 -16.08 5.76 9.64
CA PHE A 19 -15.42 4.51 10.00
C PHE A 19 -15.44 3.64 8.75
N VAL A 20 -14.29 3.09 8.37
CA VAL A 20 -14.12 2.27 7.17
C VAL A 20 -13.54 0.94 7.60
N ASP A 21 -14.15 -0.17 7.20
CA ASP A 21 -13.68 -1.49 7.57
C ASP A 21 -12.43 -1.83 6.74
N GLU A 22 -11.41 -2.37 7.41
CA GLU A 22 -10.14 -2.71 6.77
C GLU A 22 -10.29 -3.89 5.80
N GLU A 23 -11.16 -4.85 6.13
CA GLU A 23 -11.27 -6.11 5.38
C GLU A 23 -12.54 -6.18 4.52
N ARG A 24 -13.55 -5.34 4.81
CA ARG A 24 -14.87 -5.40 4.18
C ARG A 24 -15.23 -4.13 3.41
N PRO A 25 -16.09 -4.25 2.36
CA PRO A 25 -16.51 -3.12 1.54
C PRO A 25 -17.64 -2.35 2.22
N VAL A 26 -17.39 -1.82 3.42
CA VAL A 26 -18.37 -1.08 4.22
C VAL A 26 -17.75 0.11 4.93
N ALA A 27 -18.50 1.21 4.96
CA ALA A 27 -18.25 2.33 5.84
C ALA A 27 -19.51 2.74 6.61
N LEU A 28 -19.28 3.27 7.81
CA LEU A 28 -20.27 3.99 8.60
C LEU A 28 -19.96 5.49 8.53
N VAL A 29 -20.95 6.27 8.11
CA VAL A 29 -20.92 7.73 8.14
C VAL A 29 -21.82 8.22 9.28
N ARG A 30 -21.21 8.87 10.27
CA ARG A 30 -21.91 9.46 11.40
C ARG A 30 -21.91 10.98 11.27
N ARG A 31 -23.11 11.57 11.33
CA ARG A 31 -23.32 13.01 11.26
C ARG A 31 -24.11 13.46 12.47
N LYS A 32 -23.78 14.63 12.98
CA LYS A 32 -24.46 15.22 14.14
C LYS A 32 -25.97 15.31 13.89
N ALA A 33 -26.76 14.81 14.84
CA ALA A 33 -28.22 14.80 14.81
C ALA A 33 -28.86 14.07 13.61
N MET A 34 -28.10 13.23 12.90
CA MET A 34 -28.60 12.36 11.83
C MET A 34 -28.44 10.89 12.23
N PRO A 35 -29.27 9.98 11.70
CA PRO A 35 -29.04 8.56 11.89
C PRO A 35 -27.72 8.12 11.25
N ASP A 36 -27.12 7.09 11.84
CA ASP A 36 -25.95 6.40 11.30
C ASP A 36 -26.27 5.87 9.88
N LEU A 37 -25.39 6.16 8.92
CA LEU A 37 -25.54 5.77 7.52
C LEU A 37 -24.47 4.74 7.16
N PHE A 38 -24.91 3.52 6.85
CA PHE A 38 -24.02 2.48 6.32
C PHE A 38 -23.99 2.52 4.80
N LEU A 39 -22.80 2.44 4.24
CA LEU A 39 -22.54 2.43 2.80
C LEU A 39 -21.73 1.19 2.48
N THR A 40 -22.15 0.44 1.46
CA THR A 40 -21.52 -0.83 1.07
C THR A 40 -21.28 -0.92 -0.42
N TRP A 41 -20.20 -1.60 -0.83
CA TRP A 41 -19.81 -1.76 -2.25
C TRP A 41 -19.23 -3.16 -2.53
N PRO A 42 -20.00 -4.24 -2.31
CA PRO A 42 -19.50 -5.61 -2.39
C PRO A 42 -18.96 -6.02 -3.77
N ASP A 43 -19.46 -5.39 -4.83
CA ASP A 43 -19.11 -5.69 -6.22
C ASP A 43 -17.97 -4.80 -6.76
N LEU A 44 -17.29 -4.03 -5.90
CA LEU A 44 -16.18 -3.20 -6.34
C LEU A 44 -15.03 -4.09 -6.84
N ASP A 45 -14.70 -3.93 -8.12
CA ASP A 45 -13.60 -4.63 -8.77
C ASP A 45 -12.27 -4.01 -8.36
N ALA A 46 -11.72 -4.49 -7.24
CA ALA A 46 -10.42 -4.07 -6.71
C ALA A 46 -9.23 -4.77 -7.41
N GLY A 47 -9.46 -5.55 -8.48
CA GLY A 47 -8.43 -6.32 -9.17
C GLY A 47 -8.21 -7.72 -8.62
N LEU A 48 -7.13 -8.35 -9.10
CA LEU A 48 -6.79 -9.76 -8.85
C LEU A 48 -6.13 -9.99 -7.48
N PHE A 49 -5.39 -8.99 -7.00
CA PHE A 49 -4.66 -9.06 -5.74
C PHE A 49 -5.51 -8.49 -4.60
N ALA A 50 -5.32 -9.03 -3.40
CA ALA A 50 -5.91 -8.49 -2.20
C ALA A 50 -5.38 -7.04 -2.03
N PRO A 51 -6.27 -6.03 -2.01
CA PRO A 51 -5.83 -4.65 -2.00
C PRO A 51 -5.33 -4.24 -0.61
N GLN A 52 -4.32 -3.38 -0.56
CA GLN A 52 -4.08 -2.57 0.61
C GLN A 52 -5.15 -1.47 0.68
N VAL A 53 -5.76 -1.31 1.85
CA VAL A 53 -6.79 -0.30 2.09
C VAL A 53 -6.17 0.90 2.79
N SER A 54 -6.34 2.09 2.23
CA SER A 54 -5.88 3.34 2.82
C SER A 54 -6.93 4.44 2.69
N LEU A 55 -6.79 5.50 3.51
CA LEU A 55 -7.73 6.62 3.54
C LEU A 55 -7.06 7.89 3.00
N CYS A 56 -7.72 8.56 2.06
CA CYS A 56 -7.28 9.82 1.48
C CYS A 56 -8.37 10.90 1.63
N PRO A 57 -8.29 11.72 2.68
CA PRO A 57 -9.30 12.72 3.01
C PRO A 57 -9.18 13.96 2.12
N ALA A 58 -10.32 14.50 1.73
CA ALA A 58 -10.47 15.80 1.08
C ALA A 58 -11.39 16.70 1.93
N PRO A 59 -11.46 18.01 1.68
CA PRO A 59 -12.29 18.90 2.49
C PRO A 59 -13.81 18.61 2.48
N ASP A 60 -14.30 17.89 1.47
CA ASP A 60 -15.72 17.61 1.23
C ASP A 60 -16.07 16.11 1.19
N ALA A 61 -15.07 15.24 1.24
CA ALA A 61 -15.25 13.79 1.13
C ALA A 61 -14.07 13.00 1.71
N LEU A 62 -14.34 11.76 2.09
CA LEU A 62 -13.32 10.76 2.34
C LEU A 62 -13.15 9.88 1.10
N TRP A 63 -11.92 9.68 0.63
CA TRP A 63 -11.62 8.65 -0.35
C TRP A 63 -11.08 7.40 0.36
N VAL A 64 -11.69 6.26 0.11
CA VAL A 64 -11.17 4.95 0.49
C VAL A 64 -10.45 4.38 -0.71
N LEU A 65 -9.16 4.12 -0.57
CA LEU A 65 -8.32 3.61 -1.64
C LEU A 65 -8.13 2.12 -1.46
N TYR A 66 -8.33 1.38 -2.54
CA TYR A 66 -8.00 -0.03 -2.68
C TYR A 66 -6.87 -0.12 -3.70
N GLU A 67 -5.65 -0.25 -3.20
CA GLU A 67 -4.44 -0.28 -4.01
C GLU A 67 -4.01 -1.74 -4.15
N SER A 68 -4.00 -2.24 -5.37
CA SER A 68 -3.58 -3.60 -5.68
C SER A 68 -2.53 -3.56 -6.77
N GLY A 69 -1.51 -4.41 -6.68
CA GLY A 69 -0.41 -4.36 -7.62
C GLY A 69 0.63 -5.41 -7.30
N HIS A 70 1.51 -5.62 -8.27
CA HIS A 70 2.64 -6.53 -8.15
C HIS A 70 3.89 -5.69 -7.92
N ASP A 71 4.53 -5.85 -6.76
CA ASP A 71 5.65 -5.01 -6.32
C ASP A 71 7.01 -5.35 -6.99
N GLY A 72 7.04 -5.67 -8.29
CA GLY A 72 8.32 -5.92 -8.98
C GLY A 72 8.30 -6.79 -10.24
N ASP A 73 9.50 -6.98 -10.78
CA ASP A 73 9.83 -7.42 -12.14
C ASP A 73 10.12 -8.94 -12.26
N ASP A 74 9.42 -9.80 -11.51
CA ASP A 74 9.68 -11.25 -11.57
C ASP A 74 8.98 -11.89 -12.78
N ASP A 75 9.74 -12.01 -13.88
CA ASP A 75 9.30 -12.61 -15.15
C ASP A 75 8.77 -14.05 -15.03
N ASP A 76 8.98 -14.72 -13.90
CA ASP A 76 8.63 -16.13 -13.69
C ASP A 76 7.11 -16.38 -13.55
N TYR A 77 6.30 -15.34 -13.27
CA TYR A 77 4.86 -15.46 -13.01
C TYR A 77 4.00 -14.59 -13.92
N THR A 78 4.10 -14.83 -15.22
CA THR A 78 3.47 -14.00 -16.25
C THR A 78 1.95 -13.82 -16.16
N ASP A 79 1.18 -14.79 -15.66
CA ASP A 79 -0.28 -14.65 -15.50
C ASP A 79 -0.67 -13.84 -14.25
N LEU A 80 0.31 -13.52 -13.40
CA LEU A 80 0.17 -12.61 -12.26
C LEU A 80 0.57 -11.17 -12.61
N HIS A 81 1.14 -10.93 -13.79
CA HIS A 81 1.47 -9.58 -14.23
C HIS A 81 0.20 -8.81 -14.62
N GLY A 82 0.02 -7.68 -13.95
CA GLY A 82 -0.98 -6.67 -14.30
C GLY A 82 -0.46 -5.29 -13.88
N PRO A 83 -0.99 -4.22 -14.48
CA PRO A 83 -0.68 -2.88 -13.98
C PRO A 83 -1.16 -2.77 -12.54
N SER A 84 -0.46 -1.99 -11.71
CA SER A 84 -1.01 -1.59 -10.41
C SER A 84 -2.34 -0.88 -10.64
N VAL A 85 -3.37 -1.35 -9.95
CA VAL A 85 -4.73 -0.83 -10.00
C VAL A 85 -5.01 -0.09 -8.72
N VAL A 86 -5.49 1.14 -8.86
CA VAL A 86 -6.10 1.87 -7.75
C VAL A 86 -7.58 1.97 -8.01
N VAL A 87 -8.38 1.47 -7.08
CA VAL A 87 -9.82 1.69 -7.08
C VAL A 87 -10.19 2.51 -5.86
N ALA A 88 -10.84 3.64 -6.07
CA ALA A 88 -11.14 4.60 -5.02
C ALA A 88 -12.66 4.77 -4.87
N VAL A 89 -13.14 4.70 -3.63
CA VAL A 89 -14.52 5.00 -3.24
C VAL A 89 -14.54 6.39 -2.61
N ARG A 90 -15.17 7.34 -3.28
CA ARG A 90 -15.44 8.67 -2.71
C ARG A 90 -16.71 8.58 -1.86
N ILE A 91 -16.60 8.94 -0.58
CA ILE A 91 -17.71 9.08 0.35
C ILE A 91 -17.85 10.54 0.73
N GLY A 92 -18.85 11.22 0.19
CA GLY A 92 -19.12 12.63 0.50
C GLY A 92 -19.60 12.82 1.93
N VAL A 93 -19.35 14.01 2.50
CA VAL A 93 -19.92 14.40 3.82
C VAL A 93 -21.46 14.42 3.81
N ASP A 94 -22.08 14.47 2.64
CA ASP A 94 -23.52 14.34 2.43
C ASP A 94 -24.02 12.88 2.38
N GLY A 95 -23.11 11.90 2.39
CA GLY A 95 -23.39 10.48 2.24
C GLY A 95 -23.46 10.00 0.79
N SER A 96 -23.10 10.85 -0.19
CA SER A 96 -22.95 10.43 -1.59
C SER A 96 -21.79 9.43 -1.75
N VAL A 97 -21.94 8.49 -2.68
CA VAL A 97 -20.90 7.51 -3.03
C VAL A 97 -20.57 7.61 -4.51
N GLY A 98 -19.29 7.60 -4.85
CA GLY A 98 -18.82 7.52 -6.22
C GLY A 98 -17.54 6.71 -6.32
N PHE A 99 -17.24 6.24 -7.53
CA PHE A 99 -16.12 5.34 -7.79
C PHE A 99 -15.19 5.91 -8.85
N VAL A 100 -13.90 5.69 -8.65
CA VAL A 100 -12.83 5.98 -9.62
C VAL A 100 -11.96 4.73 -9.71
N ARG A 101 -11.50 4.39 -10.91
CA ARG A 101 -10.56 3.32 -11.13
C ARG A 101 -9.45 3.81 -12.07
N THR A 102 -8.20 3.57 -11.69
CA THR A 102 -7.02 3.95 -12.46
C THR A 102 -6.05 2.78 -12.56
N GLU A 103 -5.17 2.80 -13.56
CA GLU A 103 -4.16 1.77 -13.83
C GLU A 103 -2.81 2.41 -14.09
N GLY A 104 -1.74 1.80 -13.60
CA GLY A 104 -0.37 2.28 -13.84
C GLY A 104 -0.11 3.67 -13.24
N THR A 105 -0.86 4.04 -12.20
CA THR A 105 -0.72 5.30 -11.49
C THR A 105 -0.67 5.06 -10.00
N SER A 106 -0.04 5.98 -9.28
CA SER A 106 -0.06 6.01 -7.81
C SER A 106 -0.80 7.24 -7.31
N VAL A 107 -1.47 7.13 -6.16
CA VAL A 107 -2.18 8.28 -5.56
C VAL A 107 -1.17 9.24 -4.94
N VAL A 108 -1.30 10.53 -5.29
CA VAL A 108 -0.50 11.60 -4.69
C VAL A 108 -1.30 12.47 -3.72
N GLY A 109 -2.63 12.35 -3.70
CA GLY A 109 -3.48 12.98 -2.69
C GLY A 109 -4.91 13.19 -3.15
N ALA A 110 -5.70 13.91 -2.36
CA ALA A 110 -7.07 14.26 -2.68
C ALA A 110 -7.36 15.71 -2.28
N THR A 111 -8.19 16.38 -3.08
CA THR A 111 -8.68 17.73 -2.83
C THR A 111 -10.15 17.83 -3.23
N SER A 112 -10.77 18.99 -3.03
CA SER A 112 -12.10 19.32 -3.52
C SER A 112 -12.23 19.23 -5.05
N ALA A 113 -11.12 19.24 -5.79
CA ALA A 113 -11.10 19.02 -7.24
C ALA A 113 -11.22 17.53 -7.61
N GLY A 114 -10.90 16.61 -6.69
CA GLY A 114 -10.92 15.17 -6.94
C GLY A 114 -9.74 14.42 -6.35
N LEU A 115 -9.61 13.15 -6.74
CA LEU A 115 -8.47 12.31 -6.43
C LEU A 115 -7.34 12.61 -7.40
N TRP A 116 -6.13 12.84 -6.88
CA TRP A 116 -4.94 13.13 -7.67
C TRP A 116 -4.07 11.87 -7.78
N THR A 117 -3.73 11.48 -9.00
CA THR A 117 -2.79 10.39 -9.28
C THR A 117 -1.65 10.88 -10.16
N GLY A 118 -0.52 10.17 -10.16
CA GLY A 118 0.62 10.43 -11.03
C GLY A 118 1.08 9.18 -11.75
N THR A 119 1.53 9.33 -12.99
CA THR A 119 2.26 8.28 -13.73
C THR A 119 3.75 8.37 -13.40
N SER A 120 4.40 7.23 -13.13
CA SER A 120 5.86 7.15 -12.93
C SER A 120 6.39 7.97 -11.75
N LEU A 121 5.91 7.67 -10.53
CA LEU A 121 6.37 8.32 -9.30
C LEU A 121 7.71 7.75 -8.77
N SER A 122 8.61 7.28 -9.62
CA SER A 122 9.96 6.93 -9.19
C SER A 122 10.78 8.20 -8.98
N GLU A 123 11.18 8.45 -7.72
CA GLU A 123 12.18 9.49 -7.42
C GLU A 123 13.47 9.20 -8.19
N GLN A 124 13.96 10.15 -8.98
CA GLN A 124 15.25 10.03 -9.64
C GLN A 124 16.37 10.24 -8.62
N ILE A 125 17.17 9.20 -8.38
CA ILE A 125 18.34 9.23 -7.52
C ILE A 125 19.58 9.46 -8.38
N ASP A 126 20.47 10.33 -7.90
CA ASP A 126 21.80 10.54 -8.46
C ASP A 126 22.84 10.45 -7.35
N ASP A 127 23.51 9.29 -7.26
CA ASP A 127 24.56 8.98 -6.28
C ASP A 127 25.75 9.95 -6.35
N SER A 128 25.86 10.74 -7.43
CA SER A 128 26.91 11.74 -7.64
C SER A 128 26.48 13.17 -7.31
N TYR A 129 25.19 13.44 -7.10
CA TYR A 129 24.71 14.78 -6.75
C TYR A 129 25.14 15.17 -5.32
N ARG A 130 25.74 16.35 -5.17
CA ARG A 130 26.33 16.83 -3.89
C ARG A 130 25.71 18.13 -3.37
N GLY A 131 24.58 18.55 -3.93
CA GLY A 131 23.97 19.84 -3.62
C GLY A 131 24.70 20.98 -4.35
N GLY A 132 24.06 21.49 -5.41
CA GLY A 132 24.67 22.48 -6.29
C GLY A 132 23.62 23.12 -7.19
N GLU A 133 24.06 23.73 -8.30
CA GLU A 133 23.13 24.25 -9.30
C GLU A 133 22.21 23.14 -9.81
N LEU A 134 20.92 23.43 -9.89
CA LEU A 134 19.93 22.48 -10.38
C LEU A 134 20.21 22.21 -11.86
N PRO A 135 20.42 20.94 -12.27
CA PRO A 135 20.54 20.64 -13.69
C PRO A 135 19.30 21.13 -14.42
N THR A 136 19.48 21.83 -15.55
CA THR A 136 18.36 22.37 -16.34
C THR A 136 17.43 21.27 -16.87
N ASP A 137 17.98 20.07 -17.05
CA ASP A 137 17.29 18.91 -17.61
C ASP A 137 16.81 17.95 -16.52
N TRP A 138 16.90 18.34 -15.26
CA TRP A 138 16.53 17.45 -14.18
C TRP A 138 15.00 17.38 -14.01
N ALA A 139 14.57 16.11 -13.90
CA ALA A 139 13.23 15.54 -13.85
C ALA A 139 12.54 15.34 -15.21
N MET A 140 12.16 14.10 -15.48
CA MET A 140 11.08 13.82 -16.42
C MET A 140 9.80 14.46 -15.87
N PRO A 141 8.99 15.15 -16.71
CA PRO A 141 7.73 15.71 -16.26
C PRO A 141 6.85 14.66 -15.58
N THR A 142 6.32 14.99 -14.41
CA THR A 142 5.29 14.19 -13.76
C THR A 142 3.95 14.59 -14.36
N MET A 143 3.29 13.64 -15.03
CA MET A 143 1.91 13.81 -15.46
C MET A 143 1.00 13.48 -14.28
N LEU A 144 0.31 14.50 -13.79
CA LEU A 144 -0.74 14.38 -12.80
C LEU A 144 -2.09 14.22 -13.49
N GLN A 145 -2.97 13.46 -12.85
CA GLN A 145 -4.34 13.23 -13.27
C GLN A 145 -5.27 13.52 -12.11
N ILE A 146 -6.38 14.20 -12.38
CA ILE A 146 -7.42 14.53 -11.41
C ILE A 146 -8.69 13.80 -11.81
N HIS A 147 -9.20 13.00 -10.89
CA HIS A 147 -10.33 12.11 -11.11
C HIS A 147 -11.51 12.50 -10.24
N TRP A 148 -12.68 12.56 -10.86
CA TRP A 148 -13.95 12.73 -10.18
C TRP A 148 -14.95 11.67 -10.67
N PRO A 149 -15.76 11.05 -9.79
CA PRO A 149 -16.68 10.00 -10.21
C PRO A 149 -17.62 10.45 -11.33
N GLY A 150 -17.62 9.69 -12.43
CA GLY A 150 -18.48 9.95 -13.59
C GLY A 150 -18.10 11.16 -14.45
N GLN A 151 -16.93 11.78 -14.21
CA GLN A 151 -16.40 12.87 -15.03
C GLN A 151 -15.16 12.43 -15.81
N SER A 152 -14.84 13.16 -16.86
CA SER A 152 -13.58 12.99 -17.59
C SER A 152 -12.40 13.38 -16.73
N THR A 153 -11.33 12.59 -16.78
CA THR A 153 -10.06 12.90 -16.13
C THR A 153 -9.46 14.19 -16.68
N ARG A 154 -8.98 15.05 -15.78
CA ARG A 154 -8.19 16.24 -16.12
C ARG A 154 -6.70 15.94 -15.91
N THR A 155 -5.84 16.47 -16.77
CA THR A 155 -4.39 16.24 -16.70
C THR A 155 -3.62 17.52 -16.46
N LEU A 156 -2.50 17.42 -15.73
CA LEU A 156 -1.54 18.49 -15.49
C LEU A 156 -0.12 17.96 -15.68
N ASP A 157 0.72 18.68 -16.42
CA ASP A 157 2.15 18.35 -16.49
C ASP A 157 2.94 19.22 -15.50
N VAL A 158 3.72 18.58 -14.64
CA VAL A 158 4.62 19.25 -13.70
C VAL A 158 6.05 18.93 -14.08
N ASP A 159 6.89 19.94 -14.29
CA ASP A 159 8.30 19.74 -14.68
C ASP A 159 9.19 19.24 -13.53
N ARG A 160 8.59 18.75 -12.43
CA ARG A 160 9.26 18.21 -11.25
C ARG A 160 8.55 16.97 -10.76
N TYR A 161 9.29 16.19 -9.98
CA TYR A 161 8.74 15.09 -9.21
C TYR A 161 7.74 15.61 -8.18
N VAL A 162 6.49 15.14 -8.25
CA VAL A 162 5.42 15.48 -7.32
C VAL A 162 5.29 14.37 -6.28
N LYS A 163 5.58 14.70 -5.03
CA LYS A 163 5.50 13.79 -3.89
C LYS A 163 4.09 13.69 -3.33
N ALA A 164 3.37 14.81 -3.26
CA ALA A 164 2.00 14.84 -2.76
C ALA A 164 1.22 16.04 -3.29
N VAL A 165 -0.11 15.96 -3.23
CA VAL A 165 -1.04 17.07 -3.49
C VAL A 165 -2.01 17.19 -2.33
N ARG A 166 -2.24 18.41 -1.84
CA ARG A 166 -3.21 18.67 -0.76
C ARG A 166 -3.99 19.95 -1.04
N GLU A 167 -5.01 20.16 -0.23
CA GLU A 167 -5.70 21.43 -0.15
C GLU A 167 -5.34 22.12 1.16
N GLU A 168 -4.84 23.34 1.06
CA GLU A 168 -4.54 24.23 2.18
C GLU A 168 -5.34 25.53 2.03
N ASP A 169 -5.19 26.48 2.96
CA ASP A 169 -5.94 27.75 2.94
C ASP A 169 -5.78 28.55 1.63
N GLN A 170 -4.69 28.31 0.89
CA GLN A 170 -4.38 28.95 -0.39
C GLN A 170 -4.91 28.19 -1.62
N GLY A 171 -5.68 27.11 -1.41
CA GLY A 171 -6.17 26.22 -2.45
C GLY A 171 -5.31 24.96 -2.58
N HIS A 172 -5.15 24.47 -3.81
CA HIS A 172 -4.37 23.28 -4.09
C HIS A 172 -2.87 23.56 -3.96
N VAL A 173 -2.17 22.69 -3.25
CA VAL A 173 -0.72 22.78 -3.00
C VAL A 173 -0.05 21.51 -3.48
N LEU A 174 0.91 21.64 -4.40
CA LEU A 174 1.81 20.56 -4.79
C LEU A 174 3.03 20.53 -3.88
N PHE A 175 3.40 19.35 -3.41
CA PHE A 175 4.65 19.09 -2.72
C PHE A 175 5.59 18.44 -3.71
N VAL A 176 6.65 19.16 -4.10
CA VAL A 176 7.56 18.75 -5.16
C VAL A 176 8.99 18.69 -4.68
N ASN A 177 9.76 17.75 -5.18
CA ASN A 177 11.20 17.75 -4.98
C ASN A 177 11.81 18.82 -5.92
N PRO A 178 12.57 19.80 -5.41
CA PRO A 178 13.16 20.86 -6.20
C PRO A 178 14.62 20.61 -6.60
N SER A 179 15.25 19.53 -6.11
CA SER A 179 16.53 18.93 -6.57
C SER A 179 16.48 17.39 -6.51
N PRO A 180 17.42 16.65 -7.15
CA PRO A 180 17.66 15.26 -6.76
C PRO A 180 18.03 15.22 -5.27
N PRO A 181 17.89 14.07 -4.59
CA PRO A 181 18.42 13.94 -3.24
C PRO A 181 19.93 14.17 -3.24
N VAL A 182 20.44 14.88 -2.22
CA VAL A 182 21.88 15.06 -2.02
C VAL A 182 22.45 13.76 -1.48
N ALA A 183 23.39 13.17 -2.21
CA ALA A 183 24.02 11.92 -1.82
C ALA A 183 25.24 12.17 -0.92
N HIS A 184 25.27 11.50 0.22
CA HIS A 184 26.30 11.53 1.25
C HIS A 184 26.98 10.16 1.33
N HIS A 185 28.27 10.11 1.00
CA HIS A 185 29.02 8.85 0.93
C HIS A 185 29.69 8.54 2.27
N GLY A 186 29.25 7.46 2.94
CA GLY A 186 29.90 6.88 4.11
C GLY A 186 30.93 5.81 3.74
N SER A 187 31.51 5.13 4.74
CA SER A 187 32.48 4.05 4.51
C SER A 187 31.87 2.83 3.80
N ASP A 188 30.61 2.52 4.13
CA ASP A 188 29.94 1.28 3.69
C ASP A 188 28.54 1.50 3.09
N MET A 189 28.05 2.74 3.07
CA MET A 189 26.70 3.08 2.59
C MET A 189 26.64 4.50 2.04
N ILE A 190 25.81 4.71 1.02
CA ILE A 190 25.39 6.04 0.56
C ILE A 190 24.07 6.39 1.25
N SER A 191 24.00 7.55 1.87
CA SER A 191 22.77 8.11 2.44
C SER A 191 22.29 9.30 1.61
N TYR A 192 20.99 9.59 1.66
CA TYR A 192 20.35 10.59 0.81
C TYR A 192 19.61 11.62 1.65
N GLU A 193 19.85 12.90 1.36
CA GLU A 193 19.12 14.01 1.95
C GLU A 193 18.13 14.57 0.94
N TYR A 194 16.84 14.48 1.29
CA TYR A 194 15.74 14.91 0.45
C TYR A 194 15.29 16.32 0.80
N ARG A 195 14.92 17.08 -0.23
CA ARG A 195 14.27 18.37 -0.08
C ARG A 195 12.92 18.36 -0.77
N CYS A 196 11.92 18.95 -0.12
CA CYS A 196 10.61 19.17 -0.71
C CYS A 196 10.21 20.64 -0.58
N THR A 197 9.45 21.14 -1.56
CA THR A 197 8.92 22.50 -1.63
C THR A 197 7.41 22.45 -1.85
N ALA A 198 6.67 23.34 -1.19
CA ALA A 198 5.24 23.54 -1.43
C ALA A 198 5.02 24.59 -2.52
N LEU A 199 4.16 24.29 -3.49
CA LEU A 199 3.75 25.17 -4.59
C LEU A 199 2.23 25.36 -4.56
N ALA A 200 1.75 26.56 -4.27
CA ALA A 200 0.32 26.87 -4.34
C ALA A 200 -0.11 27.08 -5.79
N LEU A 201 -1.17 26.39 -6.21
CA LEU A 201 -1.77 26.47 -7.54
C LEU A 201 -3.11 27.24 -7.58
N GLY A 202 -3.66 27.61 -6.42
CA GLY A 202 -4.97 28.26 -6.32
C GLY A 202 -6.13 27.27 -6.33
N SER A 203 -7.31 27.74 -6.73
CA SER A 203 -8.55 26.95 -6.73
C SER A 203 -8.70 26.03 -7.94
N ALA A 204 -9.66 25.10 -7.89
CA ALA A 204 -9.87 24.08 -8.93
C ALA A 204 -10.08 24.66 -10.34
N ASP A 205 -10.76 25.80 -10.44
CA ASP A 205 -11.00 26.56 -11.67
C ASP A 205 -9.77 27.29 -12.20
N GLN A 206 -8.72 27.43 -11.38
CA GLN A 206 -7.47 28.15 -11.70
C GLN A 206 -6.30 27.23 -12.01
N LEU A 207 -6.47 25.91 -11.84
CA LEU A 207 -5.38 24.97 -12.07
C LEU A 207 -4.83 25.14 -13.51
N PRO A 208 -3.51 25.34 -13.69
CA PRO A 208 -2.92 25.45 -15.03
C PRO A 208 -2.87 24.08 -15.70
N GLU A 209 -2.63 23.99 -17.01
CA GLU A 209 -2.33 22.71 -17.69
C GLU A 209 -0.85 22.31 -17.51
N HIS A 210 0.02 23.30 -17.35
CA HIS A 210 1.46 23.12 -17.18
C HIS A 210 1.96 23.89 -15.97
N VAL A 211 2.67 23.21 -15.07
CA VAL A 211 3.33 23.80 -13.91
C VAL A 211 4.83 23.75 -14.12
N ARG A 212 5.44 24.92 -14.24
CA ARG A 212 6.89 25.08 -14.28
C ARG A 212 7.38 25.57 -12.93
N PHE A 213 8.21 24.77 -12.28
CA PHE A 213 8.74 25.08 -10.95
C PHE A 213 9.43 26.46 -10.90
N ARG A 214 10.19 26.81 -11.94
CA ARG A 214 10.93 28.08 -12.01
C ARG A 214 10.05 29.32 -12.15
N ASP A 215 8.82 29.16 -12.65
CA ASP A 215 7.87 30.28 -12.77
C ASP A 215 7.29 30.65 -11.39
N LEU A 216 7.17 29.65 -10.50
CA LEU A 216 6.66 29.81 -9.13
C LEU A 216 7.77 30.07 -8.11
N VAL A 217 8.98 29.56 -8.37
CA VAL A 217 10.15 29.70 -7.50
C VAL A 217 11.38 30.14 -8.32
N PRO A 218 11.46 31.43 -8.72
CA PRO A 218 12.52 31.91 -9.61
C PRO A 218 13.93 31.73 -9.03
N GLN A 219 14.08 31.84 -7.70
CA GLN A 219 15.35 31.68 -7.00
C GLN A 219 15.79 30.20 -6.84
N GLY A 220 15.02 29.25 -7.39
CA GLY A 220 15.37 27.83 -7.49
C GLY A 220 15.13 26.99 -6.24
N TRP A 221 14.98 27.62 -5.08
CA TRP A 221 14.73 26.92 -3.84
C TRP A 221 13.50 27.52 -3.17
N GLY A 222 12.41 26.76 -3.10
CA GLY A 222 11.23 27.21 -2.37
C GLY A 222 11.38 26.93 -0.88
N THR A 223 10.33 27.27 -0.12
CA THR A 223 10.28 27.01 1.31
C THR A 223 10.38 25.50 1.57
N PRO A 224 11.39 25.03 2.32
CA PRO A 224 11.49 23.62 2.64
C PRO A 224 10.29 23.17 3.45
N VAL A 225 9.79 21.97 3.14
CA VAL A 225 8.70 21.33 3.85
C VAL A 225 9.26 20.24 4.74
N GLU A 226 8.93 20.30 6.03
CA GLU A 226 9.31 19.27 7.00
C GLU A 226 8.78 17.89 6.60
N PRO A 227 9.55 16.80 6.74
CA PRO A 227 9.16 15.45 6.32
C PRO A 227 7.81 14.99 6.88
N GLY A 228 7.49 15.38 8.12
CA GLY A 228 6.21 15.07 8.76
C GLY A 228 4.99 15.63 8.02
N ARG A 229 5.15 16.64 7.15
CA ARG A 229 4.09 17.20 6.30
C ARG A 229 3.95 16.50 4.94
N LEU A 230 4.84 15.56 4.60
CA LEU A 230 4.95 14.97 3.24
C LEU A 230 4.38 13.56 3.13
N GLY A 231 4.13 12.89 4.26
CA GLY A 231 3.65 11.50 4.26
C GLY A 231 2.12 11.39 4.23
N PRO A 232 1.56 10.31 3.67
CA PRO A 232 0.19 9.87 3.96
C PRO A 232 0.00 9.56 5.47
N GLY A 233 1.10 9.30 6.19
CA GLY A 233 1.15 9.19 7.65
C GLY A 233 1.22 10.53 8.41
N TYR A 234 1.04 11.69 7.75
CA TYR A 234 0.60 12.89 8.48
C TYR A 234 -0.79 12.57 8.99
N ASP A 235 -0.87 12.26 10.27
CA ASP A 235 -2.07 11.89 10.99
C ASP A 235 -2.72 13.16 11.59
N PRO A 236 -3.67 13.83 10.90
CA PRO A 236 -4.58 14.77 11.54
C PRO A 236 -5.73 14.05 12.29
N PHE A 237 -5.76 12.72 12.34
CA PHE A 237 -6.92 11.89 12.71
C PHE A 237 -7.01 11.51 14.19
N GLY A 238 -6.02 11.91 14.98
CA GLY A 238 -6.06 11.74 16.43
C GLY A 238 -5.81 10.29 16.83
N PRO A 239 -6.01 9.94 18.11
CA PRO A 239 -5.49 8.69 18.66
C PRO A 239 -5.95 7.45 17.88
N ASN A 240 -4.97 6.61 17.55
CA ASN A 240 -5.18 5.27 17.00
C ASN A 240 -6.20 4.51 17.85
N HIS A 241 -7.25 4.02 17.18
CA HIS A 241 -8.34 3.21 17.72
C HIS A 241 -9.25 3.94 18.72
N ASP A 242 -10.30 4.56 18.18
CA ASP A 242 -11.53 4.66 18.97
C ASP A 242 -12.16 3.27 19.02
N SER A 243 -12.38 2.75 20.23
CA SER A 243 -12.94 1.41 20.52
C SER A 243 -14.42 1.25 20.11
N ALA A 244 -14.87 1.98 19.10
CA ALA A 244 -16.25 1.98 18.63
C ALA A 244 -16.63 0.58 18.18
N ARG A 245 -17.44 -0.11 19.00
CA ARG A 245 -18.01 -1.41 18.67
C ARG A 245 -19.17 -1.21 17.71
N ILE A 246 -18.88 -1.29 16.41
CA ILE A 246 -19.87 -1.17 15.35
C ILE A 246 -20.27 -2.59 14.94
N ASP A 247 -21.56 -2.93 15.12
CA ASP A 247 -22.12 -4.23 14.76
C ASP A 247 -22.66 -4.18 13.31
N LEU A 248 -22.13 -5.05 12.47
CA LEU A 248 -22.44 -5.20 11.05
C LEU A 248 -23.42 -6.35 10.78
N SER A 249 -23.86 -7.07 11.82
CA SER A 249 -24.71 -8.28 11.66
C SER A 249 -26.01 -8.04 10.90
N ALA A 250 -26.54 -6.81 10.95
CA ALA A 250 -27.78 -6.41 10.28
C ALA A 250 -27.55 -5.59 9.00
N VAL A 251 -26.29 -5.35 8.61
CA VAL A 251 -25.93 -4.55 7.44
C VAL A 251 -25.74 -5.49 6.25
N ALA A 252 -26.59 -5.36 5.23
CA ALA A 252 -26.47 -6.13 4.00
C ALA A 252 -25.30 -5.61 3.16
N GLY A 253 -24.68 -6.48 2.35
CA GLY A 253 -23.62 -6.08 1.42
C GLY A 253 -22.24 -5.85 2.06
N THR A 254 -22.04 -6.23 3.32
CA THR A 254 -20.75 -6.12 4.03
C THR A 254 -19.73 -7.16 3.64
N ARG A 255 -20.06 -8.07 2.72
CA ARG A 255 -19.14 -9.09 2.23
C ARG A 255 -18.88 -8.84 0.77
N TRP A 256 -17.61 -8.77 0.44
CA TRP A 256 -17.12 -8.78 -0.92
C TRP A 256 -17.72 -9.92 -1.74
N THR A 257 -18.04 -9.61 -2.99
CA THR A 257 -18.36 -10.61 -4.00
C THR A 257 -17.09 -11.38 -4.34
N ARG A 258 -17.20 -12.71 -4.43
CA ARG A 258 -16.10 -13.61 -4.74
C ARG A 258 -15.52 -13.28 -6.12
N VAL A 259 -14.21 -13.13 -6.21
CA VAL A 259 -13.54 -12.83 -7.47
C VAL A 259 -13.46 -14.06 -8.37
N THR A 260 -13.27 -13.83 -9.66
CA THR A 260 -13.06 -14.90 -10.63
C THR A 260 -11.59 -14.94 -11.02
N LEU A 261 -10.91 -16.02 -10.65
CA LEU A 261 -9.55 -16.33 -11.11
C LEU A 261 -9.57 -17.52 -12.06
N SER A 262 -8.72 -17.47 -13.08
CA SER A 262 -8.43 -18.65 -13.91
C SER A 262 -7.69 -19.71 -13.09
N ASP A 263 -7.74 -20.96 -13.54
CA ASP A 263 -6.97 -22.02 -12.86
C ASP A 263 -5.46 -21.79 -12.98
N ALA A 264 -5.00 -21.20 -14.09
CA ALA A 264 -3.60 -20.79 -14.26
C ALA A 264 -3.17 -19.75 -13.22
N GLN A 265 -4.00 -18.72 -12.99
CA GLN A 265 -3.74 -17.71 -11.95
C GLN A 265 -3.70 -18.31 -10.54
N LYS A 266 -4.63 -19.23 -10.23
CA LYS A 266 -4.62 -19.93 -8.93
C LYS A 266 -3.36 -20.75 -8.75
N THR A 267 -2.96 -21.52 -9.76
CA THR A 267 -1.73 -22.33 -9.71
C THR A 267 -0.49 -21.46 -9.59
N GLN A 268 -0.37 -20.39 -10.37
CA GLN A 268 0.77 -19.48 -10.28
C GLN A 268 0.84 -18.77 -8.93
N ALA A 269 -0.29 -18.35 -8.35
CA ALA A 269 -0.30 -17.76 -7.01
C ALA A 269 0.23 -18.72 -5.93
N VAL A 270 -0.16 -20.00 -6.01
CA VAL A 270 0.33 -21.04 -5.08
C VAL A 270 1.82 -21.29 -5.28
N ASN A 271 2.28 -21.42 -6.53
CA ASN A 271 3.69 -21.64 -6.85
C ASN A 271 4.55 -20.45 -6.42
N ALA A 272 4.12 -19.23 -6.71
CA ALA A 272 4.86 -18.01 -6.36
C ALA A 272 5.07 -17.85 -4.85
N LEU A 273 4.12 -18.29 -4.03
CA LEU A 273 4.32 -18.33 -2.58
C LEU A 273 5.19 -19.52 -2.16
N SER A 274 4.97 -20.70 -2.74
CA SER A 274 5.71 -21.93 -2.38
C SER A 274 7.20 -21.82 -2.70
N ASP A 275 7.53 -21.20 -3.84
CA ASP A 275 8.89 -21.04 -4.35
C ASP A 275 9.76 -20.16 -3.44
N GLN A 276 9.15 -19.23 -2.67
CA GLN A 276 9.87 -18.46 -1.66
C GLN A 276 10.50 -19.32 -0.56
N PHE A 277 10.03 -20.56 -0.37
CA PHE A 277 10.45 -21.45 0.70
C PHE A 277 11.16 -22.73 0.21
N MET A 278 11.15 -23.02 -1.09
CA MET A 278 11.67 -24.30 -1.61
C MET A 278 13.15 -24.51 -1.27
N ASP A 279 13.95 -23.45 -1.31
CA ASP A 279 15.39 -23.49 -1.04
C ASP A 279 15.74 -22.88 0.33
N ALA A 280 14.80 -22.86 1.27
CA ALA A 280 14.99 -22.28 2.60
C ALA A 280 16.22 -22.82 3.35
N ASP A 281 16.56 -24.11 3.17
CA ASP A 281 17.74 -24.74 3.80
C ASP A 281 19.03 -24.64 2.96
N SER A 282 18.96 -24.04 1.77
CA SER A 282 20.09 -23.82 0.85
C SER A 282 20.15 -22.41 0.23
N TYR A 283 19.44 -21.44 0.82
CA TYR A 283 19.18 -20.12 0.25
C TYR A 283 20.42 -19.37 -0.26
N TRP A 284 21.50 -19.35 0.52
CA TRP A 284 22.75 -18.72 0.13
C TRP A 284 23.63 -19.67 -0.66
N HIS A 285 24.06 -19.25 -1.84
CA HIS A 285 25.07 -19.95 -2.64
C HIS A 285 26.38 -19.16 -2.60
N ALA A 286 27.41 -19.72 -1.97
CA ALA A 286 28.75 -19.15 -2.00
C ALA A 286 29.44 -19.41 -3.34
N ALA A 287 30.47 -18.63 -3.66
CA ALA A 287 31.22 -18.75 -4.91
C ALA A 287 31.94 -20.10 -5.09
N ASP A 288 32.14 -20.84 -4.00
CA ASP A 288 32.71 -22.20 -4.00
C ASP A 288 31.66 -23.31 -4.18
N GLY A 289 30.38 -22.94 -4.36
CA GLY A 289 29.25 -23.84 -4.54
C GLY A 289 28.68 -24.39 -3.23
N THR A 290 29.18 -23.96 -2.06
CA THR A 290 28.54 -24.30 -0.79
C THR A 290 27.22 -23.57 -0.63
N THR A 291 26.24 -24.26 -0.03
CA THR A 291 24.93 -23.70 0.25
C THR A 291 24.66 -23.63 1.75
N SER A 292 23.98 -22.59 2.21
CA SER A 292 23.55 -22.45 3.60
C SER A 292 22.19 -21.77 3.70
N PRO A 293 21.39 -22.06 4.74
CA PRO A 293 20.15 -21.33 4.97
C PRO A 293 20.43 -19.84 5.25
N LEU A 294 19.40 -19.01 5.07
CA LEU A 294 19.43 -17.61 5.51
C LEU A 294 19.43 -17.52 7.05
N ALA A 295 18.60 -18.33 7.72
CA ALA A 295 18.57 -18.44 9.18
C ALA A 295 19.38 -19.65 9.68
N TYR A 296 20.20 -19.46 10.72
CA TYR A 296 21.13 -20.49 11.17
C TYR A 296 20.45 -21.78 11.64
N GLY A 297 20.82 -22.91 11.04
CA GLY A 297 20.41 -24.24 11.50
C GLY A 297 19.05 -24.72 10.98
N VAL A 298 18.38 -23.96 10.11
CA VAL A 298 17.24 -24.45 9.33
C VAL A 298 17.67 -25.61 8.45
N ASN A 299 16.92 -26.71 8.51
CA ASN A 299 17.12 -27.88 7.65
C ASN A 299 15.84 -28.72 7.53
N GLU A 300 15.85 -29.67 6.59
CA GLU A 300 14.71 -30.54 6.30
C GLU A 300 13.45 -29.71 6.01
N THR A 301 13.57 -28.66 5.18
CA THR A 301 12.40 -27.84 4.82
C THR A 301 11.46 -28.65 3.93
N HIS A 302 10.17 -28.54 4.21
CA HIS A 302 9.11 -29.13 3.40
C HIS A 302 7.99 -28.13 3.21
N VAL A 303 7.52 -28.02 1.97
CA VAL A 303 6.45 -27.11 1.56
C VAL A 303 5.29 -27.94 1.03
N ASP A 304 4.14 -27.82 1.70
CA ASP A 304 2.91 -28.49 1.33
C ASP A 304 1.83 -27.47 0.99
N THR A 305 0.96 -27.78 0.04
CA THR A 305 -0.26 -27.00 -0.20
C THR A 305 -1.47 -27.79 0.29
N ILE A 306 -2.30 -27.16 1.12
CA ILE A 306 -3.53 -27.77 1.66
C ILE A 306 -4.77 -26.96 1.26
N TRP A 307 -5.91 -27.66 1.27
CA TRP A 307 -7.23 -27.14 0.92
C TRP A 307 -7.33 -26.67 -0.54
N ASN A 308 -8.49 -26.12 -0.90
CA ASN A 308 -8.80 -25.63 -2.24
C ASN A 308 -9.09 -24.13 -2.18
N TRP A 309 -9.01 -23.47 -3.34
CA TRP A 309 -9.33 -22.05 -3.44
C TRP A 309 -10.77 -21.75 -2.98
N PRO A 310 -11.01 -20.64 -2.26
CA PRO A 310 -10.03 -19.62 -1.81
C PRO A 310 -9.35 -19.94 -0.46
N GLU A 311 -9.67 -21.06 0.17
CA GLU A 311 -9.11 -21.43 1.47
C GLU A 311 -7.68 -21.99 1.38
N THR A 312 -7.04 -22.04 0.20
CA THR A 312 -5.71 -22.61 0.01
C THR A 312 -4.67 -22.03 0.98
N ILE A 313 -3.92 -22.93 1.62
CA ILE A 313 -2.78 -22.60 2.49
C ILE A 313 -1.51 -23.28 1.97
N VAL A 314 -0.41 -22.52 1.97
CA VAL A 314 0.95 -23.05 1.88
C VAL A 314 1.47 -23.27 3.30
N GLN A 315 1.87 -24.50 3.62
CA GLN A 315 2.47 -24.88 4.88
C GLN A 315 3.95 -25.13 4.69
N VAL A 316 4.77 -24.40 5.42
CA VAL A 316 6.22 -24.55 5.44
C VAL A 316 6.59 -25.20 6.76
N THR A 317 7.29 -26.33 6.71
CA THR A 317 7.77 -27.03 7.91
C THR A 317 9.27 -27.25 7.84
N CYS A 318 9.98 -27.01 8.93
CA CYS A 318 11.43 -27.22 8.99
C CYS A 318 11.86 -27.70 10.38
N ARG A 319 13.09 -28.18 10.50
CA ARG A 319 13.78 -28.33 11.79
C ARG A 319 14.61 -27.09 12.07
N HIS A 320 14.69 -26.72 13.34
CA HIS A 320 15.46 -25.58 13.80
C HIS A 320 16.03 -25.84 15.21
N PRO A 321 17.26 -25.36 15.55
CA PRO A 321 17.86 -25.55 16.86
C PRO A 321 17.05 -24.97 18.02
N TYR A 322 16.15 -24.01 17.76
CA TYR A 322 15.22 -23.49 18.77
C TYR A 322 14.29 -24.58 19.32
N PHE A 323 13.87 -25.54 18.48
CA PHE A 323 12.99 -26.64 18.89
C PHE A 323 13.52 -28.02 18.44
N PRO A 324 14.60 -28.53 19.09
CA PRO A 324 15.28 -29.76 18.65
C PRO A 324 14.43 -31.02 18.69
N ALA A 325 13.39 -31.04 19.53
CA ALA A 325 12.53 -32.18 19.77
C ALA A 325 11.41 -32.34 18.72
N GLY A 326 11.21 -31.36 17.84
CA GLY A 326 10.10 -31.35 16.88
C GLY A 326 10.39 -30.53 15.63
N ARG A 327 9.33 -29.99 15.02
CA ARG A 327 9.40 -29.15 13.82
C ARG A 327 8.70 -27.82 14.05
N ILE A 328 9.15 -26.80 13.35
CA ILE A 328 8.48 -25.50 13.25
C ILE A 328 7.61 -25.51 12.00
N ARG A 329 6.40 -24.96 12.09
CA ARG A 329 5.47 -24.82 10.97
C ARG A 329 4.93 -23.40 10.86
N ARG A 330 4.96 -22.84 9.66
CA ARG A 330 4.22 -21.62 9.29
C ARG A 330 3.13 -21.96 8.28
N SER A 331 1.93 -21.42 8.47
CA SER A 331 0.78 -21.62 7.58
C SER A 331 0.35 -20.29 6.99
N ILE A 332 0.47 -20.13 5.67
CA ILE A 332 0.24 -18.86 4.98
C ILE A 332 -0.92 -19.02 4.00
N ARG A 333 -1.91 -18.13 4.08
CA ARG A 333 -3.03 -18.11 3.13
C ARG A 333 -2.61 -17.51 1.80
N VAL A 334 -2.88 -18.22 0.72
CA VAL A 334 -2.60 -17.77 -0.66
C VAL A 334 -3.64 -16.76 -1.14
N PHE A 335 -4.89 -16.86 -0.64
CA PHE A 335 -5.98 -15.99 -1.06
C PHE A 335 -6.73 -15.39 0.14
N ASP A 336 -7.29 -14.19 -0.05
CA ASP A 336 -8.24 -13.58 0.88
C ASP A 336 -9.61 -14.31 0.82
N ASP A 337 -10.56 -13.93 1.69
CA ASP A 337 -11.90 -14.56 1.71
C ASP A 337 -12.68 -14.44 0.38
N PRO A 338 -12.59 -13.29 -0.33
CA PRO A 338 -13.08 -13.15 -1.70
C PRO A 338 -12.38 -14.01 -2.75
N GLY A 339 -11.19 -14.53 -2.45
CA GLY A 339 -10.39 -15.35 -3.34
C GLY A 339 -9.39 -14.57 -4.21
N ARG A 340 -9.11 -13.31 -3.86
CA ARG A 340 -8.01 -12.51 -4.43
C ARG A 340 -6.69 -13.00 -3.91
N ILE A 341 -5.64 -12.81 -4.70
CA ILE A 341 -4.30 -13.28 -4.39
C ILE A 341 -3.69 -12.43 -3.28
N LYS A 342 -3.30 -13.06 -2.17
CA LYS A 342 -2.44 -12.44 -1.16
C LYS A 342 -1.00 -12.70 -1.59
N PHE A 343 -0.37 -11.69 -2.17
CA PHE A 343 1.01 -11.79 -2.61
C PHE A 343 1.88 -10.90 -1.75
N ASP A 344 2.64 -11.52 -0.86
CA ASP A 344 3.73 -10.87 -0.15
C ASP A 344 5.02 -11.58 -0.55
N ARG A 345 5.91 -10.85 -1.21
CA ARG A 345 7.19 -11.34 -1.76
C ARG A 345 8.23 -11.63 -0.69
N TYR A 346 7.98 -11.13 0.52
CA TYR A 346 8.93 -11.16 1.61
C TYR A 346 8.51 -12.14 2.69
N GLU A 347 7.47 -12.96 2.48
CA GLU A 347 7.04 -13.98 3.44
C GLU A 347 8.17 -14.98 3.74
N GLY A 348 8.92 -15.39 2.72
CA GLY A 348 10.14 -16.20 2.89
C GLY A 348 11.18 -15.53 3.79
N ILE A 349 11.45 -14.24 3.55
CA ILE A 349 12.44 -13.47 4.31
C ILE A 349 11.96 -13.21 5.74
N ALA A 350 10.69 -12.82 5.93
CA ALA A 350 10.09 -12.61 7.24
C ALA A 350 10.12 -13.89 8.08
N PHE A 351 9.84 -15.05 7.46
CA PHE A 351 9.98 -16.34 8.14
C PHE A 351 11.42 -16.63 8.59
N MET A 352 12.41 -16.33 7.74
CA MET A 352 13.81 -16.50 8.13
C MET A 352 14.23 -15.51 9.23
N GLU A 353 13.75 -14.27 9.18
CA GLU A 353 14.00 -13.25 10.20
C GLU A 353 13.40 -13.67 11.55
N ASP A 354 12.18 -14.20 11.58
CA ASP A 354 11.55 -14.71 12.80
C ASP A 354 12.35 -15.86 13.42
N LEU A 355 12.89 -16.75 12.57
CA LEU A 355 13.73 -17.87 13.00
C LEU A 355 15.09 -17.39 13.55
N ASP A 356 15.71 -16.40 12.93
CA ASP A 356 17.04 -15.87 13.33
C ASP A 356 16.97 -14.99 14.58
N THR A 357 15.95 -14.15 14.70
CA THR A 357 15.77 -13.24 15.84
C THR A 357 15.20 -13.92 17.09
N HIS A 358 14.85 -15.22 16.99
CA HIS A 358 14.21 -16.00 18.04
C HIS A 358 12.91 -15.38 18.57
N ALA A 359 12.19 -14.62 17.72
CA ALA A 359 10.87 -14.08 18.03
C ALA A 359 9.77 -15.16 17.97
N LEU A 360 10.10 -16.39 18.40
CA LEU A 360 9.27 -17.57 18.26
C LEU A 360 8.45 -17.83 19.54
N PRO A 361 7.23 -18.39 19.42
CA PRO A 361 6.43 -18.82 20.56
C PRO A 361 7.17 -19.83 21.44
N ASP A 362 6.75 -19.94 22.71
CA ASP A 362 7.40 -20.87 23.64
C ASP A 362 7.24 -22.32 23.16
N VAL A 363 8.33 -23.09 23.15
CA VAL A 363 8.33 -24.50 22.72
C VAL A 363 7.30 -25.37 23.45
N ARG A 364 6.85 -24.96 24.64
CA ARG A 364 5.79 -25.65 25.42
C ARG A 364 4.40 -25.51 24.78
N GLU A 365 4.22 -24.58 23.86
CA GLU A 365 3.00 -24.39 23.08
C GLU A 365 2.89 -25.40 21.93
N ALA A 366 3.97 -26.13 21.64
CA ALA A 366 3.99 -27.14 20.60
C ALA A 366 2.95 -28.24 20.86
N LYS A 367 2.24 -28.64 19.79
CA LYS A 367 1.24 -29.69 19.80
C LYS A 367 1.67 -30.79 18.84
N ASP A 368 1.64 -32.03 19.31
CA ASP A 368 2.00 -33.21 18.51
C ASP A 368 3.38 -33.09 17.82
N GLY A 369 4.34 -32.44 18.48
CA GLY A 369 5.70 -32.24 17.97
C GLY A 369 5.84 -31.10 16.95
N ILE A 370 4.81 -30.27 16.77
CA ILE A 370 4.82 -29.10 15.89
C ILE A 370 4.66 -27.81 16.70
N LEU A 371 5.57 -26.87 16.48
CA LEU A 371 5.48 -25.49 16.96
C LEU A 371 4.98 -24.60 15.80
N GLU A 372 3.80 -24.01 15.95
CA GLU A 372 3.24 -23.08 14.96
C GLU A 372 3.83 -21.68 15.14
N VAL A 373 4.18 -21.00 14.05
CA VAL A 373 4.83 -19.69 14.04
C VAL A 373 4.32 -18.76 12.96
#